data_AF-A0A7H0F1L2-F1
#
_entry.id   AF-A0A7H0F1L2-F1
#
_cell.length_a   1.000
_cell.length_b   1.000
_cell.length_c   1.000
_cell.angle_alpha   90.00
_cell.angle_beta   90.00
_cell.angle_gamma   90.00
#
_symmetry.space_group_name_H-M   'P 1'
#
loop_
_entity.id
_entity.type
_entity.pdbx_description
1 polymer ?
#
loop_
_entity_poly.entity_id
_entity_poly.type
_entity_poly.pdbx_seq_one_letter_code
_entity_poly.pdbx_strand_id
1 'polypeptide(L)'
;MEGIRWLSSQEISEVEPHCVGLRGIRVPQTGIVDYKAVAIRYGEKIREAGAEIFLGESVKDMVVNSSGVEVISDHHTWSSKFLVVCAGLQSDRLALSSRCKTDWRSRS
;
A
#
# COMPACT_ATOMS: atom_id res chain seq x y z
N MET A 1 -12.13 17.41 10.63
CA MET A 1 -13.12 16.74 9.76
C MET A 1 -14.41 17.51 9.90
N GLU A 2 -14.76 18.31 8.90
CA GLU A 2 -15.94 19.20 8.94
C GLU A 2 -16.98 18.70 7.93
N GLY A 3 -18.26 18.83 8.25
CA GLY A 3 -19.36 18.56 7.31
C GLY A 3 -19.82 17.10 7.21
N ILE A 4 -19.36 16.20 8.10
CA ILE A 4 -19.95 14.87 8.23
C ILE A 4 -21.34 15.01 8.83
N ARG A 5 -22.37 14.57 8.10
CA ARG A 5 -23.76 14.60 8.59
C ARG A 5 -24.46 13.27 8.33
N TRP A 6 -25.41 12.97 9.21
CA TRP A 6 -26.36 11.88 8.98
C TRP A 6 -27.40 12.33 7.95
N LEU A 7 -27.79 11.42 7.08
CA LEU A 7 -28.90 11.56 6.14
C LEU A 7 -30.03 10.62 6.57
N SER A 8 -31.26 11.10 6.57
CA SER A 8 -32.48 10.30 6.58
C SER A 8 -32.71 9.65 5.22
N SER A 9 -33.64 8.69 5.11
CA SER A 9 -33.93 8.01 3.84
C SER A 9 -34.38 8.97 2.73
N GLN A 10 -35.10 10.04 3.08
CA GLN A 10 -35.55 11.07 2.14
C GLN A 10 -34.36 11.88 1.61
N GLU A 11 -33.46 12.30 2.51
CA GLU A 11 -32.25 13.04 2.13
C GLU A 11 -31.26 12.18 1.33
N ILE A 12 -31.29 10.85 1.48
CA ILE A 12 -30.52 9.93 0.63
C ILE A 12 -31.06 9.98 -0.81
N SER A 13 -32.37 9.85 -0.99
CA SER A 13 -33.00 9.91 -2.32
C SER A 13 -32.85 11.28 -2.99
N GLU A 14 -32.80 12.37 -2.21
CA GLU A 14 -32.52 13.72 -2.72
C GLU A 14 -31.07 13.89 -3.20
N VAL A 15 -30.12 13.23 -2.54
CA VAL A 15 -28.69 13.28 -2.90
C VAL A 15 -28.36 12.34 -4.06
N GLU A 16 -28.92 11.13 -4.06
CA GLU A 16 -28.72 10.13 -5.11
C GLU A 16 -30.02 9.33 -5.33
N PRO A 17 -30.83 9.67 -6.36
CA PRO A 17 -32.17 9.09 -6.58
C PRO A 17 -32.20 7.57 -6.79
N HIS A 18 -31.05 6.97 -7.11
CA HIS A 18 -30.91 5.52 -7.29
C HIS A 18 -30.47 4.78 -6.01
N CYS A 19 -30.19 5.51 -4.93
CA CYS A 19 -29.79 4.93 -3.65
C CYS A 19 -31.00 4.80 -2.73
N VAL A 20 -31.22 3.62 -2.16
CA VAL A 20 -32.28 3.37 -1.16
C VAL A 20 -31.62 2.90 0.12
N GLY A 21 -31.84 3.62 1.22
CA GLY A 21 -31.25 3.30 2.52
C GLY A 21 -32.07 3.84 3.68
N LEU A 22 -31.89 3.23 4.87
CA LEU A 22 -32.59 3.66 6.09
C LEU A 22 -31.99 4.93 6.68
N ARG A 23 -30.65 5.02 6.69
CA ARG A 23 -29.86 6.21 7.06
C ARG A 23 -28.52 6.15 6.32
N GLY A 24 -27.99 7.31 5.94
CA GLY A 24 -26.68 7.45 5.31
C GLY A 24 -25.74 8.32 6.14
N ILE A 25 -24.43 8.17 5.96
CA ILE A 25 -23.44 9.13 6.46
C ILE A 25 -22.88 9.84 5.23
N ARG A 26 -23.14 11.14 5.13
CA ARG A 26 -22.54 11.96 4.08
C ARG A 26 -21.19 12.44 4.56
N VAL A 27 -20.13 12.01 3.88
CA VAL A 27 -18.78 12.52 4.06
C VAL A 27 -18.43 13.33 2.80
N PRO A 28 -18.49 14.67 2.82
CA PRO A 28 -18.24 15.48 1.62
C PRO A 28 -16.79 15.38 1.11
N GLN A 29 -15.89 14.83 1.91
CA GLN A 29 -14.47 14.65 1.62
C GLN A 29 -14.15 13.29 0.99
N THR A 30 -15.12 12.36 0.91
CA THR A 30 -14.92 11.10 0.20
C THR A 30 -15.21 11.32 -1.28
N GLY A 31 -14.16 11.31 -2.09
CA GLY A 31 -14.25 11.21 -3.54
C GLY A 31 -13.65 9.90 -4.02
N ILE A 32 -13.99 9.50 -5.25
CA ILE A 32 -13.28 8.42 -5.94
C ILE A 32 -11.86 8.93 -6.20
N VAL A 33 -10.87 8.36 -5.51
CA VAL A 33 -9.47 8.72 -5.68
C VAL A 33 -8.87 7.86 -6.79
N ASP A 34 -8.26 8.50 -7.78
CA ASP A 34 -7.42 7.81 -8.76
C ASP A 34 -6.08 7.44 -8.11
N TYR A 35 -6.04 6.25 -7.49
CA TYR A 35 -4.83 5.73 -6.87
C TYR A 35 -3.69 5.49 -7.86
N LYS A 36 -4.00 5.30 -9.16
CA LYS A 36 -2.97 5.17 -10.18
C LYS A 36 -2.25 6.50 -10.39
N ALA A 37 -3.01 7.60 -10.50
CA ALA A 37 -2.45 8.94 -10.60
C ALA A 37 -1.61 9.29 -9.36
N VAL A 38 -2.08 8.93 -8.17
CA VAL A 38 -1.34 9.11 -6.90
C VAL A 38 -0.01 8.34 -6.93
N ALA A 39 -0.03 7.05 -7.28
CA ALA A 39 1.17 6.22 -7.33
C ALA A 39 2.20 6.74 -8.34
N ILE A 40 1.75 7.17 -9.52
CA ILE A 40 2.62 7.78 -10.54
C ILE A 40 3.30 9.03 -9.98
N ARG A 41 2.53 9.93 -9.35
CA ARG A 41 3.08 11.17 -8.81
C ARG A 41 4.08 10.93 -7.68
N TYR A 42 3.84 9.94 -6.83
CA TYR A 42 4.83 9.51 -5.83
C TYR A 42 6.10 8.96 -6.49
N GLY A 43 5.96 8.14 -7.53
CA GLY A 43 7.09 7.61 -8.29
C GLY A 43 7.95 8.72 -8.92
N GLU A 44 7.34 9.77 -9.46
CA GLU A 44 8.05 10.95 -9.96
C GLU A 44 8.85 11.65 -8.85
N LYS A 45 8.21 11.93 -7.71
CA LYS A 45 8.88 12.60 -6.59
C LYS A 45 10.05 11.80 -6.02
N ILE A 46 9.93 10.47 -6.00
CA ILE A 46 11.01 9.57 -5.56
C ILE A 46 12.21 9.68 -6.52
N ARG A 47 11.96 9.71 -7.84
CA ARG A 47 13.01 9.91 -8.84
C ARG A 47 13.63 11.30 -8.76
N GLU A 48 12.83 12.35 -8.56
CA GLU A 48 13.31 13.72 -8.36
C GLU A 48 14.23 13.84 -7.13
N ALA A 49 13.98 13.04 -6.09
CA ALA A 49 14.84 12.95 -4.91
C ALA A 49 16.15 12.16 -5.15
N GLY A 50 16.40 11.69 -6.38
CA GLY A 50 17.61 10.96 -6.77
C GLY A 50 17.57 9.46 -6.50
N ALA A 51 16.41 8.90 -6.16
CA ALA A 51 16.25 7.46 -5.98
C ALA A 51 15.90 6.75 -7.29
N GLU A 52 16.33 5.49 -7.41
CA GLU A 52 16.05 4.64 -8.56
C GLU A 52 14.82 3.78 -8.32
N ILE A 53 14.01 3.57 -9.37
CA ILE A 53 12.83 2.72 -9.32
C ILE A 53 12.96 1.66 -10.42
N PHE A 54 13.14 0.41 -10.00
CA PHE A 54 13.20 -0.75 -10.88
C PHE A 54 11.82 -1.40 -10.96
N LEU A 55 11.25 -1.44 -12.17
CA LEU A 55 9.98 -2.10 -12.46
C LEU A 55 10.24 -3.38 -13.26
N GLY A 56 9.33 -4.35 -13.19
CA GLY A 56 9.51 -5.65 -13.84
C GLY A 56 10.42 -6.62 -13.07
N GLU A 57 10.81 -6.25 -11.86
CA GLU A 57 11.65 -7.08 -10.99
C GLU A 57 10.81 -7.75 -9.91
N SER A 58 10.72 -9.08 -9.95
CA SER A 58 10.14 -9.85 -8.85
C SER A 58 11.24 -10.28 -7.90
N VAL A 59 11.18 -9.82 -6.65
CA VAL A 59 12.07 -10.31 -5.59
C VAL A 59 11.74 -11.77 -5.29
N LYS A 60 12.73 -12.66 -5.41
CA LYS A 60 12.60 -14.10 -5.16
C LYS A 60 13.11 -14.49 -3.80
N ASP A 61 14.22 -13.89 -3.37
CA ASP A 61 14.85 -14.25 -2.11
C ASP A 61 15.57 -13.05 -1.50
N MET A 62 15.79 -13.12 -0.19
CA MET A 62 16.45 -12.08 0.59
C MET A 62 17.32 -12.73 1.65
N VAL A 63 18.63 -12.50 1.56
CA VAL A 63 19.62 -13.11 2.46
C VAL A 63 20.14 -12.03 3.41
N VAL A 64 19.86 -12.20 4.70
CA VAL A 64 20.38 -11.32 5.75
C VAL A 64 21.69 -11.90 6.28
N ASN A 65 22.76 -11.12 6.25
CA ASN A 65 24.09 -11.47 6.73
C ASN A 65 24.61 -10.41 7.71
N SER A 66 25.76 -10.65 8.35
CA SER A 66 26.29 -9.77 9.40
C SER A 66 26.64 -8.35 8.92
N SER A 67 26.81 -8.18 7.61
CA SER A 67 27.15 -6.91 6.95
C SER A 67 25.95 -6.17 6.34
N GLY A 68 24.77 -6.79 6.24
CA GLY A 68 23.61 -6.19 5.59
C GLY A 68 22.59 -7.21 5.07
N VAL A 69 21.92 -6.86 3.97
CA VAL A 69 20.91 -7.66 3.29
C VAL A 69 21.20 -7.69 1.79
N GLU A 70 21.16 -8.88 1.22
CA GLU A 70 21.17 -9.09 -0.23
C GLU A 70 19.75 -9.41 -0.71
N VAL A 71 19.27 -8.65 -1.68
CA VAL A 71 17.96 -8.81 -2.30
C VAL A 71 18.17 -9.40 -3.69
N ILE A 72 17.61 -10.59 -3.92
CA ILE A 72 17.74 -11.33 -5.16
C ILE A 72 16.41 -11.23 -5.92
N SER A 73 16.46 -10.71 -7.14
CA SER A 73 15.32 -10.64 -8.06
C SER A 73 15.55 -11.51 -9.29
N ASP A 74 14.58 -11.49 -10.21
CA ASP A 74 14.66 -12.22 -11.48
C ASP A 74 15.91 -11.85 -12.31
N HIS A 75 16.29 -10.57 -12.34
CA HIS A 75 17.38 -10.10 -13.21
C HIS A 75 18.53 -9.43 -12.47
N HIS A 76 18.34 -9.06 -11.20
CA HIS A 76 19.32 -8.28 -10.45
C HIS A 76 19.48 -8.76 -9.00
N THR A 77 20.68 -8.53 -8.45
CA THR A 77 20.96 -8.68 -7.03
C THR A 77 21.46 -7.35 -6.48
N TRP A 78 20.83 -6.88 -5.40
CA TRP A 78 21.23 -5.65 -4.70
C TRP A 78 21.72 -5.97 -3.30
N SER A 79 22.71 -5.22 -2.83
CA SER A 79 23.17 -5.27 -1.44
C SER A 79 22.90 -3.94 -0.75
N SER A 80 22.31 -3.99 0.45
CA SER A 80 22.04 -2.81 1.26
C SER A 80 22.28 -3.10 2.74
N LYS A 81 22.48 -2.04 3.55
CA LYS A 81 22.57 -2.17 5.01
C LYS A 81 21.20 -2.33 5.67
N PHE A 82 20.19 -1.73 5.05
CA PHE A 82 18.82 -1.70 5.54
C PHE A 82 17.88 -2.07 4.41
N LEU A 83 16.84 -2.83 4.75
CA LEU A 83 15.79 -3.24 3.84
C LEU A 83 14.43 -2.95 4.47
N VAL A 84 13.55 -2.32 3.69
CA VAL A 84 12.15 -2.09 4.05
C VAL A 84 11.28 -2.84 3.04
N VAL A 85 10.50 -3.81 3.51
CA VAL A 85 9.61 -4.62 2.67
C VAL A 85 8.19 -4.06 2.78
N CYS A 86 7.67 -3.55 1.66
CA CYS A 86 6.29 -3.04 1.54
C CYS A 86 5.55 -3.73 0.38
N ALA A 87 5.59 -5.06 0.33
CA ALA A 87 5.04 -5.86 -0.78
C ALA A 87 3.54 -6.17 -0.65
N GLY A 88 2.81 -5.47 0.24
CA GLY A 88 1.39 -5.72 0.51
C GLY A 88 1.14 -7.16 0.92
N LEU A 89 0.17 -7.84 0.30
CA LEU A 89 -0.17 -9.24 0.57
C LEU A 89 1.00 -10.22 0.33
N GLN A 90 1.99 -9.86 -0.50
CA GLN A 90 3.17 -10.69 -0.74
C GLN A 90 4.25 -10.53 0.34
N SER A 91 4.06 -9.59 1.28
CA SER A 91 5.03 -9.36 2.36
C SER A 91 5.20 -10.59 3.23
N ASP A 92 4.13 -11.36 3.50
CA ASP A 92 4.20 -12.58 4.31
C ASP A 92 5.07 -13.65 3.64
N ARG A 93 4.95 -13.80 2.32
CA ARG A 93 5.77 -14.75 1.55
C ARG A 93 7.24 -14.37 1.60
N LEU A 94 7.54 -13.09 1.40
CA LEU A 94 8.91 -12.56 1.46
C LEU A 94 9.48 -12.61 2.88
N ALA A 95 8.63 -12.44 3.90
CA ALA A 95 9.03 -12.52 5.29
C ALA A 95 9.35 -13.96 5.71
N LEU A 96 8.64 -14.96 5.17
CA LEU A 96 8.96 -16.38 5.36
C LEU A 96 10.22 -16.83 4.61
N SER A 97 10.48 -16.27 3.42
CA SER A 97 11.73 -16.55 2.68
C SER A 97 12.93 -15.86 3.33
N SER A 98 12.73 -14.65 3.86
CA SER A 98 13.73 -14.00 4.69
C SER A 98 13.89 -14.80 5.98
N ARG A 99 15.08 -15.31 6.28
CA ARG A 99 15.37 -16.02 7.55
C ARG A 99 15.41 -15.06 8.75
N CYS A 100 14.60 -14.02 8.72
CA CYS A 100 14.50 -13.01 9.76
C CYS A 100 13.42 -13.44 10.76
N LYS A 101 13.67 -13.26 12.06
CA LYS A 101 12.64 -13.48 13.09
C LYS A 101 11.50 -12.50 12.85
N THR A 102 10.38 -13.02 12.38
CA THR A 102 9.11 -12.29 12.28
C THR A 102 8.40 -12.33 13.62
N ASP A 103 8.26 -11.17 14.28
CA ASP A 103 7.30 -11.00 15.40
C ASP A 103 5.90 -10.73 14.81
N TRP A 104 5.40 -11.72 14.08
CA TRP A 104 4.04 -11.70 13.54
C TRP A 104 3.12 -12.45 14.51
N ARG A 105 2.32 -11.70 15.28
CA ARG A 105 1.27 -12.26 16.14
C ARG A 105 -0.03 -12.40 15.35
N SER A 106 -0.18 -13.50 14.61
CA SER A 106 -1.53 -14.01 14.32
C SER A 106 -2.06 -14.68 15.59
N ARG A 107 -2.81 -13.94 16.40
CA ARG A 107 -3.71 -14.56 17.38
C ARG A 107 -4.91 -15.09 16.60
N SER A 108 -4.92 -16.40 16.34
CA SER A 108 -6.14 -17.19 16.15
C SER A 108 -6.45 -17.89 17.47
#